data_AF-A0A957F445-F1
#
_entry.id   AF-A0A957F445-F1
#
_cell.length_a   1.000
_cell.length_b   1.000
_cell.length_c   1.000
_cell.angle_alpha   90.00
_cell.angle_beta   90.00
_cell.angle_gamma   90.00
#
_symmetry.space_group_name_H-M   'P 1'
#
loop_
_entity.id
_entity.type
_entity.pdbx_description
1 polymer ?
#
loop_
_entity_poly.entity_id
_entity_poly.type
_entity_poly.pdbx_seq_one_letter_code
_entity_poly.pdbx_strand_id
1 'polypeptide(L)'
;IHAAFKQLQTYKLTIPSLFTYNGLLVISDGLDARAGSLSAAYSRFLAWKTADGLTEAAPQIPQIETLIRGLLNPRTLLDLIRHFTVFAKDLSNLGDLTNLQTVKKIAAYHQYYAVNKAVESTLRAVGDLRIDKSARFVNSGLIQEDPAAYNLPTVQNQPPGDRKAGVVWHTQGSGKSLSMVFYTGKIVLTLNNPTVVVITDRNDLDD
;
A
#
# COMPACT_ATOMS: atom_id res chain seq x y z
N ILE A 1 -7.24 9.96 19.64
CA ILE A 1 -6.17 9.81 18.60
C ILE A 1 -5.55 11.12 18.04
N HIS A 2 -6.31 12.20 17.77
CA HIS A 2 -5.74 13.43 17.16
C HIS A 2 -4.67 14.12 18.03
N ALA A 3 -4.79 14.06 19.36
CA ALA A 3 -3.76 14.52 20.29
C ALA A 3 -2.42 13.79 20.09
N ALA A 4 -2.44 12.47 19.86
CA ALA A 4 -1.23 11.68 19.58
C ALA A 4 -0.56 12.13 18.27
N PHE A 5 -1.33 12.50 17.25
CA PHE A 5 -0.78 13.09 16.02
C PHE A 5 -0.10 14.45 16.30
N LYS A 6 -0.73 15.32 17.10
CA LYS A 6 -0.12 16.59 17.49
C LYS A 6 1.19 16.38 18.26
N GLN A 7 1.24 15.42 19.17
CA GLN A 7 2.47 15.04 19.88
C GLN A 7 3.59 14.63 18.91
N LEU A 8 3.29 13.84 17.87
CA LEU A 8 4.28 13.53 16.84
C LEU A 8 4.79 14.79 16.13
N GLN A 9 3.95 15.77 15.84
CA GLN A 9 4.41 17.03 15.23
C GLN A 9 5.33 17.80 16.18
N THR A 10 5.00 17.86 17.47
CA THR A 10 5.88 18.44 18.48
C THR A 10 7.24 17.73 18.51
N TYR A 11 7.27 16.40 18.54
CA TYR A 11 8.53 15.64 18.56
C TYR A 11 9.37 15.83 17.30
N LYS A 12 8.76 15.98 16.13
CA LYS A 12 9.50 16.30 14.90
C LYS A 12 10.21 17.65 15.00
N LEU A 13 9.62 18.63 15.67
CA LEU A 13 10.20 19.96 15.87
C LEU A 13 11.27 19.95 16.98
N THR A 14 10.99 19.27 18.10
CA THR A 14 11.87 19.29 19.28
C THR A 14 13.06 18.33 19.16
N ILE A 15 12.89 17.17 18.52
CA ILE A 15 13.91 16.11 18.43
C ILE A 15 13.95 15.51 17.01
N PRO A 16 14.33 16.29 15.98
CA PRO A 16 14.25 15.87 14.58
C PRO A 16 15.13 14.65 14.26
N SER A 17 16.23 14.44 14.99
CA SER A 17 17.15 13.31 14.79
C SER A 17 16.50 11.94 14.99
N LEU A 18 15.45 11.84 15.81
CA LEU A 18 14.69 10.59 15.96
C LEU A 18 13.91 10.19 14.69
N PHE A 19 13.73 11.12 13.75
CA PHE A 19 12.89 10.92 12.56
C PHE A 19 13.67 10.68 11.27
N THR A 20 14.99 10.82 11.27
CA THR A 20 15.83 10.69 10.06
C THR A 20 15.62 9.37 9.33
N TYR A 21 15.58 8.25 10.06
CA TYR A 21 15.45 6.91 9.49
C TYR A 21 14.04 6.31 9.60
N ASN A 22 13.06 7.07 10.09
CA ASN A 22 11.71 6.55 10.31
C ASN A 22 11.02 6.20 8.99
N GLY A 23 10.63 4.94 8.83
CA GLY A 23 9.85 4.45 7.68
C GLY A 23 8.40 4.92 7.71
N LEU A 24 7.73 4.73 8.85
CA LEU A 24 6.33 5.09 9.10
C LEU A 24 6.16 5.56 10.55
N LEU A 25 5.03 6.20 10.82
CA LEU A 25 4.62 6.65 12.14
C LEU A 25 3.27 6.03 12.51
N VAL A 26 3.09 5.68 13.78
CA VAL A 26 1.83 5.15 14.32
C VAL A 26 1.30 6.12 15.37
N ILE A 27 -0.01 6.35 15.34
CA ILE A 27 -0.75 7.07 16.38
C ILE A 27 -1.84 6.15 16.93
N SER A 28 -2.05 6.16 18.24
CA SER A 28 -3.10 5.37 18.88
C SER A 28 -3.51 5.97 20.22
N ASP A 29 -4.72 5.65 20.68
CA ASP A 29 -5.21 5.86 22.05
C ASP A 29 -5.61 4.53 22.74
N GLY A 30 -5.17 3.39 22.19
CA GLY A 30 -5.46 2.05 22.70
C GLY A 30 -6.64 1.36 22.01
N LEU A 31 -7.64 2.11 21.52
CA LEU A 31 -8.76 1.57 20.75
C LEU A 31 -8.62 1.87 19.26
N ASP A 32 -8.40 3.15 18.92
CA ASP A 32 -8.13 3.57 17.56
C ASP A 32 -6.62 3.51 17.29
N ALA A 33 -6.24 3.14 16.08
CA ALA A 33 -4.85 3.15 15.65
C ALA A 33 -4.73 3.42 14.15
N ARG A 34 -3.81 4.31 13.80
CA ARG A 34 -3.58 4.72 12.40
C ARG A 34 -2.10 4.83 12.13
N ALA A 35 -1.70 4.52 10.90
CA ALA A 35 -0.34 4.66 10.41
C ALA A 35 -0.29 5.66 9.25
N GLY A 36 0.82 6.41 9.17
CA GLY A 36 1.09 7.38 8.11
C GLY A 36 2.59 7.54 7.89
N SER A 37 2.98 8.21 6.79
CA SER A 37 4.38 8.53 6.54
C SER A 37 4.85 9.72 7.39
N LEU A 38 6.16 9.96 7.39
CA LEU A 38 6.74 11.14 8.06
C LEU A 38 6.16 12.47 7.56
N SER A 39 5.88 12.57 6.25
CA SER A 39 5.37 13.78 5.59
C SER A 39 3.83 13.82 5.50
N ALA A 40 3.13 12.80 6.00
CA ALA A 40 1.68 12.70 5.87
C ALA A 40 0.96 13.72 6.77
N ALA A 41 -0.05 14.39 6.20
CA ALA A 41 -1.07 15.08 6.96
C ALA A 41 -1.94 14.08 7.74
N TYR A 42 -2.66 14.55 8.77
CA TYR A 42 -3.53 13.69 9.60
C TYR A 42 -4.57 12.92 8.79
N SER A 43 -5.11 13.50 7.71
CA SER A 43 -6.06 12.85 6.79
C SER A 43 -5.48 11.67 6.01
N ARG A 44 -4.15 11.48 6.05
CA ARG A 44 -3.42 10.37 5.43
C ARG A 44 -2.83 9.41 6.47
N PHE A 45 -3.17 9.58 7.75
CA PHE A 45 -3.03 8.53 8.75
C PHE A 45 -4.27 7.65 8.67
N LEU A 46 -4.09 6.41 8.19
CA LEU A 46 -5.20 5.49 7.92
C LEU A 46 -5.12 4.27 8.85
N ALA A 47 -6.29 3.72 9.18
CA ALA A 47 -6.38 2.48 9.94
C ALA A 47 -5.92 1.30 9.06
N TRP A 48 -5.18 0.38 9.66
CA TRP A 48 -4.91 -0.92 9.06
C TRP A 48 -6.05 -1.85 9.42
N LYS A 49 -6.73 -2.41 8.42
CA LYS A 49 -8.03 -3.06 8.63
C LYS A 49 -7.99 -4.57 8.80
N THR A 50 -6.85 -5.22 8.62
CA THR A 50 -6.77 -6.68 8.61
C THR A 50 -5.50 -7.17 9.28
N ALA A 51 -5.63 -8.18 10.13
CA ALA A 51 -4.50 -8.79 10.81
C ALA A 51 -3.77 -9.81 9.92
N ASP A 52 -4.49 -10.41 8.97
CA ASP A 52 -4.04 -11.55 8.18
C ASP A 52 -4.06 -11.30 6.68
N GLY A 53 -4.64 -10.19 6.21
CA GLY A 53 -4.86 -9.89 4.78
C GLY A 53 -5.99 -10.69 4.13
N LEU A 54 -6.79 -11.42 4.92
CA LEU A 54 -7.88 -12.28 4.49
C LEU A 54 -9.25 -11.73 4.84
N THR A 55 -9.41 -11.16 6.03
CA THR A 55 -10.69 -10.59 6.49
C THR A 55 -10.47 -9.24 7.18
N GLU A 56 -11.42 -8.30 6.97
CA GLU A 56 -11.41 -7.05 7.74
C GLU A 56 -11.73 -7.41 9.19
N ALA A 57 -10.98 -6.84 10.12
CA ALA A 57 -11.20 -7.04 11.53
C ALA A 57 -12.60 -6.57 11.91
N ALA A 58 -13.27 -7.35 12.75
CA ALA A 58 -14.58 -6.98 13.26
C ALA A 58 -14.50 -5.65 14.03
N PRO A 59 -15.54 -4.80 14.01
CA PRO A 59 -15.51 -3.48 14.66
C PRO A 59 -15.20 -3.50 16.16
N GLN A 60 -15.38 -4.65 16.82
CA GLN A 60 -15.13 -4.84 18.25
C GLN A 60 -13.66 -5.10 18.57
N ILE A 61 -12.85 -5.46 17.57
CA ILE A 61 -11.41 -5.67 17.73
C ILE A 61 -10.72 -4.31 17.78
N PRO A 62 -9.92 -4.01 18.83
CA PRO A 62 -9.14 -2.78 18.88
C PRO A 62 -8.26 -2.63 17.64
N GLN A 63 -8.29 -1.46 16.99
CA GLN A 63 -7.53 -1.23 15.75
C GLN A 63 -6.02 -1.35 15.97
N ILE A 64 -5.54 -1.08 17.20
CA ILE A 64 -4.12 -1.26 17.55
C ILE A 64 -3.70 -2.73 17.45
N GLU A 65 -4.57 -3.66 17.85
CA GLU A 65 -4.30 -5.10 17.74
C GLU A 65 -4.18 -5.50 16.26
N THR A 66 -5.14 -5.07 15.44
CA THR A 66 -5.14 -5.31 14.00
C THR A 66 -3.89 -4.72 13.32
N LEU A 67 -3.50 -3.50 13.69
CA LEU A 67 -2.31 -2.85 13.17
C LEU A 67 -1.03 -3.59 13.57
N ILE A 68 -0.93 -4.04 14.83
CA ILE A 68 0.24 -4.78 15.31
C ILE A 68 0.37 -6.12 14.59
N ARG A 69 -0.72 -6.90 14.54
CA ARG A 69 -0.70 -8.25 13.94
C ARG A 69 -0.59 -8.22 12.42
N GLY A 70 -1.16 -7.21 11.77
CA GLY A 70 -1.15 -7.04 10.32
C GLY A 70 0.04 -6.24 9.81
N LEU A 71 0.03 -4.92 10.03
CA LEU A 71 1.04 -3.98 9.49
C LEU A 71 2.41 -4.15 10.13
N LEU A 72 2.49 -4.32 11.46
CA LEU A 72 3.76 -4.45 12.19
C LEU A 72 4.28 -5.89 12.27
N ASN A 73 3.62 -6.85 11.61
CA ASN A 73 4.22 -8.16 11.38
C ASN A 73 5.55 -7.97 10.64
N PRO A 74 6.66 -8.63 11.05
CA PRO A 74 7.97 -8.43 10.43
C PRO A 74 7.97 -8.55 8.90
N ARG A 75 7.20 -9.50 8.34
CA ARG A 75 7.13 -9.68 6.89
C ARG A 75 6.43 -8.51 6.21
N THR A 76 5.26 -8.13 6.70
CA THR A 76 4.47 -7.00 6.17
C THR A 76 5.22 -5.69 6.32
N LEU A 77 5.82 -5.44 7.48
CA LEU A 77 6.55 -4.22 7.77
C LEU A 77 7.76 -4.06 6.84
N LEU A 78 8.53 -5.13 6.64
CA LEU A 78 9.69 -5.11 5.75
C LEU A 78 9.28 -4.95 4.28
N ASP A 79 8.21 -5.63 3.83
CA ASP A 79 7.67 -5.44 2.47
C ASP A 79 7.16 -4.00 2.27
N LEU A 80 6.45 -3.46 3.26
CA LEU A 80 5.90 -2.11 3.23
C LEU A 80 7.02 -1.05 3.13
N ILE A 81 8.03 -1.15 4.00
CA ILE A 81 9.17 -0.21 4.01
C ILE A 81 9.96 -0.30 2.69
N ARG A 82 10.17 -1.51 2.16
CA ARG A 82 11.03 -1.74 1.00
C ARG A 82 10.34 -1.42 -0.33
N HIS A 83 9.07 -1.80 -0.49
CA HIS A 83 8.39 -1.79 -1.78
C HIS A 83 7.20 -0.84 -1.86
N PHE A 84 6.70 -0.36 -0.72
CA PHE A 84 5.50 0.48 -0.65
C PHE A 84 5.75 1.87 -0.06
N THR A 85 6.98 2.36 -0.22
CA THR A 85 7.37 3.73 0.12
C THR A 85 7.90 4.42 -1.14
N VAL A 86 7.35 5.60 -1.45
CA VAL A 86 7.84 6.46 -2.53
C VAL A 86 8.11 7.88 -2.04
N PHE A 87 9.01 8.56 -2.73
CA PHE A 87 9.32 9.96 -2.50
C PHE A 87 8.88 10.76 -3.71
N ALA A 88 8.00 11.73 -3.49
CA ALA A 88 7.53 12.64 -4.53
C ALA A 88 8.03 14.05 -4.25
N LYS A 89 8.16 14.87 -5.29
CA LYS A 89 8.32 16.31 -5.16
C LYS A 89 6.94 16.94 -5.11
N ASP A 90 6.72 17.80 -4.13
CA ASP A 90 5.46 18.51 -3.92
C ASP A 90 5.77 20.01 -3.87
N LEU A 91 4.90 20.82 -4.46
CA LEU A 91 5.02 22.27 -4.43
C LEU A 91 4.29 22.77 -3.19
N SER A 92 5.04 23.15 -2.17
CA SER A 92 4.47 23.85 -1.03
C SER A 92 4.48 25.35 -1.33
N ASN A 93 3.29 25.94 -1.44
CA ASN A 93 3.13 27.39 -1.51
C ASN A 93 3.12 27.94 -0.09
N LEU A 94 4.12 28.76 0.25
CA LEU A 94 4.16 29.49 1.52
C LEU A 94 4.10 30.99 1.20
N GLY A 95 2.89 31.52 1.08
CA GLY A 95 2.67 32.88 0.54
C GLY A 95 3.00 32.92 -0.96
N ASP A 96 3.79 33.91 -1.38
CA ASP A 96 4.21 34.10 -2.78
C ASP A 96 5.42 33.22 -3.18
N LEU A 97 5.98 32.45 -2.25
CA LEU A 97 7.14 31.60 -2.50
C LEU A 97 6.71 30.15 -2.74
N THR A 98 7.06 29.63 -3.92
CA THR A 98 6.95 28.21 -4.28
C THR A 98 8.21 27.48 -3.81
N ASN A 99 8.07 26.58 -2.83
CA ASN A 99 9.17 25.73 -2.41
C ASN A 99 8.91 24.28 -2.81
N LEU A 100 9.94 23.62 -3.34
CA LEU A 100 9.88 22.24 -3.79
C LEU A 100 10.27 21.31 -2.64
N GLN A 101 9.26 20.75 -1.97
CA GLN A 101 9.46 19.83 -0.85
C GLN A 101 9.52 18.38 -1.34
N THR A 102 10.36 17.55 -0.71
CA THR A 102 10.27 16.09 -0.88
C THR A 102 9.30 15.52 0.14
N VAL A 103 8.25 14.85 -0.32
CA VAL A 103 7.26 14.21 0.54
C VAL A 103 7.38 12.69 0.45
N LYS A 104 7.43 12.03 1.61
CA LYS A 104 7.34 10.56 1.69
C LYS A 104 5.88 10.15 1.63
N LYS A 105 5.53 9.21 0.76
CA LYS A 105 4.21 8.58 0.70
C LYS A 105 4.37 7.08 0.96
N ILE A 106 3.46 6.51 1.74
CA ILE A 106 3.39 5.06 2.00
C ILE A 106 2.03 4.53 1.52
N ALA A 107 1.98 3.26 1.13
CA ALA A 107 0.74 2.63 0.72
C ALA A 107 -0.28 2.54 1.86
N ALA A 108 -1.55 2.74 1.54
CA ALA A 108 -2.66 2.32 2.37
C ALA A 108 -2.85 0.80 2.30
N TYR A 109 -3.55 0.22 3.30
CA TYR A 109 -3.72 -1.24 3.40
C TYR A 109 -4.33 -1.85 2.12
N HIS A 110 -5.36 -1.24 1.53
CA HIS A 110 -5.98 -1.74 0.31
C HIS A 110 -5.04 -1.71 -0.89
N GLN A 111 -4.15 -0.71 -0.97
CA GLN A 111 -3.14 -0.65 -2.03
C GLN A 111 -2.09 -1.74 -1.85
N TYR A 112 -1.64 -1.98 -0.61
CA TYR A 112 -0.67 -3.02 -0.28
C TYR A 112 -1.15 -4.41 -0.73
N TYR A 113 -2.37 -4.80 -0.32
CA TYR A 113 -2.91 -6.11 -0.66
C TYR A 113 -3.26 -6.23 -2.16
N ALA A 114 -3.87 -5.20 -2.76
CA ALA A 114 -4.23 -5.23 -4.17
C ALA A 114 -2.99 -5.38 -5.08
N VAL A 115 -1.91 -4.65 -4.78
CA VAL A 115 -0.66 -4.74 -5.54
C VAL A 115 0.01 -6.09 -5.38
N ASN A 116 0.07 -6.63 -4.17
CA ASN A 116 0.67 -7.95 -3.94
C ASN A 116 -0.08 -9.05 -4.70
N LYS A 117 -1.42 -9.04 -4.70
CA LYS A 117 -2.20 -9.99 -5.50
C LYS A 117 -2.04 -9.77 -7.01
N ALA A 118 -1.91 -8.52 -7.47
CA ALA A 118 -1.64 -8.25 -8.87
C ALA A 118 -0.26 -8.81 -9.30
N VAL A 119 0.76 -8.69 -8.44
CA VAL A 119 2.09 -9.29 -8.67
C VAL A 119 1.98 -10.80 -8.74
N GLU A 120 1.33 -11.46 -7.79
CA GLU A 120 1.11 -12.92 -7.81
C GLU A 120 0.41 -13.38 -9.09
N SER A 121 -0.67 -12.70 -9.49
CA SER A 121 -1.39 -13.05 -10.71
C SER A 121 -0.54 -12.85 -11.97
N THR A 122 0.35 -11.86 -11.96
CA THR A 122 1.30 -11.62 -13.07
C THR A 122 2.36 -12.70 -13.15
N LEU A 123 2.93 -13.12 -12.02
CA LEU A 123 3.89 -14.23 -11.95
C LEU A 123 3.26 -15.54 -12.46
N ARG A 124 2.01 -15.81 -12.07
CA ARG A 124 1.23 -16.93 -12.64
C ARG A 124 1.07 -16.77 -14.15
N ALA A 125 0.65 -15.59 -14.63
CA ALA A 125 0.39 -15.34 -16.04
C ALA A 125 1.62 -15.52 -16.94
N VAL A 126 2.82 -15.18 -16.46
CA VAL A 126 4.08 -15.42 -17.20
C VAL A 126 4.60 -16.85 -17.09
N GLY A 127 4.01 -17.67 -16.22
CA GLY A 127 4.41 -19.06 -16.00
C GLY A 127 5.65 -19.20 -15.11
N ASP A 128 6.02 -18.17 -14.34
CA ASP A 128 7.13 -18.25 -13.40
C ASP A 128 6.70 -19.03 -12.16
N LEU A 129 7.00 -20.33 -12.16
CA LEU A 129 6.70 -21.26 -11.08
C LEU A 129 7.75 -21.23 -9.96
N ARG A 130 8.72 -20.30 -9.97
CA ARG A 130 9.64 -20.06 -8.84
C ARG A 130 8.94 -19.50 -7.61
N ILE A 131 7.61 -19.39 -7.61
CA ILE A 131 6.83 -19.13 -6.40
C ILE A 131 7.07 -20.28 -5.43
N ASP A 132 8.06 -20.05 -4.58
CA ASP A 132 8.37 -20.84 -3.42
C ASP A 132 7.08 -21.07 -2.64
N LYS A 133 6.75 -22.32 -2.28
CA LYS A 133 5.53 -22.62 -1.50
C LYS A 133 5.51 -21.87 -0.15
N SER A 134 6.67 -21.37 0.29
CA SER A 134 6.90 -20.51 1.46
C SER A 134 6.57 -19.02 1.22
N ALA A 135 6.58 -18.58 -0.05
CA ALA A 135 6.23 -17.26 -0.55
C ALA A 135 4.81 -17.23 -1.12
N ARG A 136 3.89 -18.05 -0.55
CA ARG A 136 2.50 -17.62 -0.41
C ARG A 136 2.53 -16.35 0.45
N PHE A 137 2.86 -15.23 -0.17
CA PHE A 137 2.26 -13.95 0.18
C PHE A 137 0.80 -14.29 0.43
N VAL A 138 0.44 -14.21 1.71
CA VAL A 138 -0.89 -14.26 2.27
C VAL A 138 -1.95 -14.71 1.26
N ASN A 139 -2.63 -15.85 1.47
CA ASN A 139 -3.92 -16.09 0.80
C ASN A 139 -4.72 -14.78 0.93
N SER A 140 -4.73 -13.92 -0.08
CA SER A 140 -5.18 -12.54 0.14
C SER A 140 -6.67 -12.54 -0.20
N GLY A 141 -7.45 -12.97 0.79
CA GLY A 141 -8.91 -13.06 0.73
C GLY A 141 -9.60 -11.70 0.66
N LEU A 142 -8.87 -10.61 0.88
CA LEU A 142 -9.40 -9.23 0.86
C LEU A 142 -9.31 -8.50 -0.47
N ILE A 143 -9.21 -9.22 -1.59
CA ILE A 143 -9.87 -8.64 -2.77
C ILE A 143 -11.36 -8.81 -2.52
N GLN A 144 -11.98 -7.68 -2.23
CA GLN A 144 -13.41 -7.42 -2.30
C GLN A 144 -14.07 -8.39 -3.30
N GLU A 145 -14.66 -9.45 -2.74
CA GLU A 145 -15.34 -10.56 -3.40
C GLU A 145 -14.58 -11.19 -4.59
N ASP A 146 -14.38 -12.52 -4.58
CA ASP A 146 -13.86 -13.18 -5.78
C ASP A 146 -14.74 -12.77 -6.98
N PRO A 147 -14.19 -12.39 -8.14
CA PRO A 147 -15.00 -12.02 -9.31
C PRO A 147 -16.09 -13.05 -9.63
N ALA A 148 -15.87 -14.33 -9.28
CA ALA A 148 -16.87 -15.38 -9.37
C ALA A 148 -18.17 -15.09 -8.59
N ALA A 149 -18.12 -14.34 -7.49
CA ALA A 149 -19.30 -13.88 -6.75
C ALA A 149 -20.21 -12.97 -7.60
N TYR A 150 -19.63 -12.27 -8.58
CA TYR A 150 -20.35 -11.47 -9.58
C TYR A 150 -20.52 -12.18 -10.92
N ASN A 151 -20.31 -13.50 -10.98
CA ASN A 151 -20.27 -14.31 -12.20
C ASN A 151 -19.18 -13.87 -13.21
N LEU A 152 -18.11 -13.22 -12.74
CA LEU A 152 -16.96 -12.86 -13.57
C LEU A 152 -15.88 -13.96 -13.51
N PRO A 153 -15.07 -14.13 -14.56
CA PRO A 153 -13.98 -15.10 -14.55
C PRO A 153 -12.98 -14.84 -13.42
N THR A 154 -12.72 -15.86 -12.60
CA THR A 154 -11.68 -15.82 -11.56
C THR A 154 -10.32 -16.20 -12.12
N VAL A 155 -9.26 -15.62 -11.55
CA VAL A 155 -7.87 -15.99 -11.86
C VAL A 155 -7.48 -17.34 -11.26
N GLN A 156 -8.24 -17.84 -10.27
CA GLN A 156 -7.91 -19.08 -9.56
C GLN A 156 -7.94 -20.32 -10.47
N ASN A 157 -8.78 -20.30 -11.52
CA ASN A 157 -8.97 -21.41 -12.44
C ASN A 157 -8.19 -21.22 -13.76
N GLN A 158 -7.37 -20.17 -13.87
CA GLN A 158 -6.62 -19.88 -15.08
C GLN A 158 -5.27 -20.62 -15.09
N PRO A 159 -4.87 -21.23 -16.22
CA PRO A 159 -3.62 -21.97 -16.28
C PRO A 159 -2.41 -21.03 -16.09
N PRO A 160 -1.33 -21.49 -15.45
CA PRO A 160 -0.05 -20.78 -15.46
C PRO A 160 0.46 -20.58 -16.90
N GLY A 161 1.05 -19.43 -17.19
CA GLY A 161 1.61 -19.12 -18.50
C GLY A 161 0.59 -18.66 -19.56
N ASP A 162 -0.66 -18.41 -19.18
CA ASP A 162 -1.73 -17.97 -20.09
C ASP A 162 -1.61 -16.51 -20.57
N ARG A 163 -0.62 -15.77 -20.05
CA ARG A 163 -0.31 -14.37 -20.36
C ARG A 163 -1.40 -13.37 -19.98
N LYS A 164 -2.33 -13.73 -19.09
CA LYS A 164 -3.44 -12.85 -18.66
C LYS A 164 -3.35 -12.54 -17.16
N ALA A 165 -2.80 -11.39 -16.78
CA ALA A 165 -2.63 -11.02 -15.36
C ALA A 165 -3.95 -10.68 -14.63
N GLY A 166 -4.94 -10.09 -15.32
CA GLY A 166 -6.25 -9.75 -14.74
C GLY A 166 -6.48 -8.25 -14.58
N VAL A 167 -7.49 -7.90 -13.78
CA VAL A 167 -7.96 -6.51 -13.56
C VAL A 167 -7.99 -6.22 -12.06
N VAL A 168 -7.55 -5.02 -11.68
CA VAL A 168 -7.68 -4.50 -10.32
C VAL A 168 -8.68 -3.34 -10.34
N TRP A 169 -9.78 -3.48 -9.60
CA TRP A 169 -10.78 -2.43 -9.45
C TRP A 169 -10.52 -1.60 -8.20
N HIS A 170 -10.62 -0.27 -8.33
CA HIS A 170 -10.47 0.67 -7.23
C HIS A 170 -11.52 1.78 -7.32
N THR A 171 -11.96 2.32 -6.19
CA THR A 171 -12.81 3.52 -6.15
C THR A 171 -12.04 4.78 -6.55
N GLN A 172 -12.75 5.83 -7.00
CA GLN A 172 -12.15 7.13 -7.29
C GLN A 172 -11.51 7.74 -6.03
N GLY A 173 -10.36 8.41 -6.17
CA GLY A 173 -9.62 9.02 -5.05
C GLY A 173 -8.85 8.05 -4.14
N SER A 174 -8.91 6.73 -4.39
CA SER A 174 -8.23 5.70 -3.56
C SER A 174 -6.71 5.60 -3.77
N GLY A 175 -6.15 6.36 -4.70
CA GLY A 175 -4.71 6.38 -5.01
C GLY A 175 -4.26 5.37 -6.07
N LYS A 176 -5.07 5.12 -7.11
CA LYS A 176 -4.79 4.14 -8.19
C LYS A 176 -3.39 4.30 -8.81
N SER A 177 -2.99 5.52 -9.16
CA SER A 177 -1.68 5.79 -9.77
C SER A 177 -0.53 5.38 -8.85
N LEU A 178 -0.69 5.54 -7.54
CA LEU A 178 0.30 5.10 -6.57
C LEU A 178 0.40 3.57 -6.51
N SER A 179 -0.74 2.86 -6.60
CA SER A 179 -0.75 1.40 -6.74
C SER A 179 0.01 0.94 -7.99
N MET A 180 -0.13 1.64 -9.13
CA MET A 180 0.61 1.33 -10.36
C MET A 180 2.12 1.48 -10.18
N VAL A 181 2.57 2.51 -9.44
CA VAL A 181 3.99 2.71 -9.12
C VAL A 181 4.53 1.56 -8.27
N PHE A 182 3.82 1.17 -7.21
CA PHE A 182 4.23 0.04 -6.36
C PHE A 182 4.26 -1.28 -7.14
N TYR A 183 3.22 -1.53 -7.94
CA TYR A 183 3.14 -2.72 -8.79
C TYR A 183 4.32 -2.79 -9.76
N THR A 184 4.57 -1.71 -10.51
CA THR A 184 5.70 -1.62 -11.45
C THR A 184 7.02 -1.84 -10.74
N GLY A 185 7.24 -1.20 -9.59
CA GLY A 185 8.46 -1.36 -8.80
C GLY A 185 8.72 -2.79 -8.36
N LYS A 186 7.68 -3.53 -7.95
CA LYS A 186 7.83 -4.96 -7.61
C LYS A 186 8.09 -5.81 -8.85
N ILE A 187 7.36 -5.59 -9.95
CA ILE A 187 7.52 -6.33 -11.20
C ILE A 187 8.93 -6.17 -11.79
N VAL A 188 9.51 -4.97 -11.73
CA VAL A 188 10.89 -4.72 -12.18
C VAL A 188 11.89 -5.60 -11.44
N LEU A 189 11.69 -5.81 -10.13
CA LEU A 189 12.58 -6.64 -9.32
C LEU A 189 12.32 -8.13 -9.49
N THR A 190 11.06 -8.55 -9.68
CA THR A 190 10.69 -9.97 -9.74
C THR A 190 10.89 -10.59 -11.12
N LEU A 191 10.71 -9.83 -12.20
CA LEU A 191 10.78 -10.31 -13.58
C LEU A 191 12.05 -9.86 -14.33
N ASN A 192 13.14 -9.60 -13.58
CA ASN A 192 14.44 -9.22 -14.14
C ASN A 192 14.34 -8.01 -15.10
N ASN A 193 13.70 -6.93 -14.62
CA ASN A 193 13.55 -5.65 -15.31
C ASN A 193 12.83 -5.74 -16.69
N PRO A 194 11.55 -6.18 -16.74
CA PRO A 194 10.79 -6.21 -17.97
C PRO A 194 10.37 -4.80 -18.41
N THR A 195 10.02 -4.66 -19.69
CA THR A 195 9.39 -3.44 -20.20
C THR A 195 7.97 -3.30 -19.67
N VAL A 196 7.66 -2.18 -19.03
CA VAL A 196 6.30 -1.85 -18.56
C VAL A 196 5.77 -0.67 -19.36
N VAL A 197 4.61 -0.85 -20.00
CA VAL A 197 3.90 0.21 -20.72
C VAL A 197 2.72 0.66 -19.86
N VAL A 198 2.71 1.94 -19.48
CA VAL A 198 1.62 2.56 -18.73
C VAL A 198 0.82 3.44 -19.68
N ILE A 199 -0.48 3.19 -19.79
CA ILE A 199 -1.40 3.96 -20.61
C ILE A 199 -2.40 4.64 -19.68
N THR A 200 -2.45 5.97 -19.73
CA THR A 200 -3.39 6.79 -18.98
C THR A 200 -4.16 7.68 -19.94
N ASP A 201 -5.45 7.90 -19.70
CA ASP A 201 -6.21 8.89 -20.45
C ASP A 201 -5.76 10.30 -20.02
N ARG A 202 -5.61 11.20 -20.98
CA ARG A 202 -4.96 12.51 -20.82
C ARG A 202 -5.79 13.47 -19.98
N ASN A 203 -7.10 13.30 -19.96
CA ASN A 203 -8.03 14.17 -19.24
C ASN A 203 -8.05 13.96 -17.71
N ASP A 204 -7.43 12.88 -17.22
CA ASP A 204 -7.39 12.52 -15.79
C ASP A 204 -6.09 12.95 -15.07
N LEU A 205 -5.17 13.65 -15.76
CA LEU A 205 -3.80 13.95 -15.26
C LEU A 205 -3.58 15.39 -14.77
N ASP A 206 -4.47 16.32 -15.12
CA ASP A 206 -4.35 17.74 -14.78
C ASP A 206 -5.36 18.11 -13.69
N ASP A 207 -5.05 17.79 -12.43
CA ASP A 207 -5.59 18.40 -11.19
C ASP A 207 -4.70 18.08 -9.96
#